data_AF-A0A354ZHF6-F1
#
_entry.id   AF-A0A354ZHF6-F1
#
_cell.length_a   1.000
_cell.length_b   1.000
_cell.length_c   1.000
_cell.angle_alpha   90.00
_cell.angle_beta   90.00
_cell.angle_gamma   90.00
#
_symmetry.space_group_name_H-M   'P 1'
#
loop_
_entity.id
_entity.type
_entity.pdbx_description
1 polymer ?
#
loop_
_entity_poly.entity_id
_entity_poly.type
_entity_poly.pdbx_seq_one_letter_code
_entity_poly.pdbx_strand_id
1 'polypeptide(L)' 'SFTILDESDQTTVVKRCMKELNVSGDMFKPPSVLAAIGSAKNELTDVDDFRENARDVRQRTIAQVYEAYQRTLVTGNA' A
#
# COMPACT_ATOMS: atom_id res chain seq x y z
N SER A 1 -5.60 0.34 -20.54
CA SER A 1 -6.77 1.17 -20.16
C SER A 1 -6.47 1.76 -18.79
N PHE A 2 -6.74 3.04 -18.51
CA PHE A 2 -6.50 3.58 -17.16
C PHE A 2 -7.75 3.36 -16.31
N THR A 3 -7.67 2.47 -15.33
CA THR A 3 -8.78 2.19 -14.41
C THR A 3 -8.67 3.10 -13.19
N ILE A 4 -9.66 3.97 -13.00
CA ILE A 4 -9.80 4.74 -11.75
C ILE A 4 -10.49 3.82 -10.75
N LEU A 5 -9.76 3.42 -9.71
CA LEU A 5 -10.29 2.57 -8.63
C LEU A 5 -11.03 3.42 -7.61
N ASP A 6 -12.24 2.99 -7.22
CA ASP A 6 -12.92 3.53 -6.06
C ASP A 6 -12.28 3.06 -4.75
N GLU A 7 -12.76 3.57 -3.61
CA GLU A 7 -12.20 3.22 -2.30
C GLU A 7 -12.33 1.72 -1.96
N SER A 8 -13.41 1.08 -2.42
CA SER A 8 -13.67 -0.34 -2.16
C SER A 8 -12.74 -1.24 -2.97
N ASP A 9 -12.45 -0.84 -4.21
CA ASP A 9 -11.48 -1.49 -5.08
C ASP A 9 -10.07 -1.35 -4.54
N GLN A 10 -9.66 -0.14 -4.13
CA GLN A 10 -8.35 0.09 -3.52
C GLN A 10 -8.18 -0.76 -2.25
N THR A 11 -9.23 -0.85 -1.42
CA THR A 11 -9.25 -1.71 -0.22
C THR A 11 -9.08 -3.18 -0.57
N THR A 12 -9.68 -3.63 -1.67
CA THR A 12 -9.54 -5.01 -2.14
C THR A 12 -8.12 -5.29 -2.61
N VAL A 13 -7.52 -4.37 -3.36
CA VAL A 13 -6.12 -4.49 -3.82
C VAL A 13 -5.16 -4.51 -2.63
N VAL A 14 -5.31 -3.63 -1.64
CA VAL A 14 -4.41 -3.61 -0.48
C VAL A 14 -4.53 -4.89 0.34
N LYS A 15 -5.74 -5.42 0.53
CA LYS A 15 -5.97 -6.69 1.24
C LYS A 15 -5.26 -7.84 0.55
N ARG A 16 -5.29 -7.88 -0.79
CA ARG A 16 -4.56 -8.87 -1.57
C ARG A 16 -3.06 -8.75 -1.36
N CYS A 17 -2.50 -7.54 -1.45
CA CYS A 17 -1.08 -7.30 -1.23
C CYS A 17 -0.64 -7.72 0.18
N MET A 18 -1.43 -7.38 1.19
CA MET A 18 -1.17 -7.80 2.58
C MET A 18 -1.17 -9.33 2.72
N LYS A 19 -2.12 -10.02 2.08
CA LYS A 19 -2.18 -11.49 2.09
C LYS A 19 -0.95 -12.12 1.43
N GLU A 20 -0.51 -11.59 0.29
CA GLU A 20 0.70 -12.05 -0.42
C GLU A 20 1.97 -11.89 0.43
N LEU A 21 2.02 -10.83 1.26
CA LEU A 21 3.13 -10.54 2.16
C LEU A 21 2.99 -11.20 3.55
N ASN A 22 1.96 -12.01 3.78
CA ASN A 22 1.65 -12.61 5.09
C ASN A 22 1.46 -11.57 6.22
N VAL A 23 0.95 -10.39 5.90
CA VAL A 23 0.63 -9.33 6.87
C VAL A 23 -0.76 -9.56 7.44
N SER A 24 -0.85 -9.77 8.75
CA SER A 24 -2.14 -9.96 9.43
C SER A 24 -2.98 -8.68 9.47
N GLY A 25 -4.24 -8.80 9.05
CA GLY A 25 -5.23 -7.73 9.09
C GLY A 25 -5.62 -7.28 10.50
N ASP A 26 -5.34 -8.11 11.52
CA ASP A 26 -5.61 -7.78 12.93
C ASP A 26 -4.60 -6.76 13.46
N MET A 27 -3.34 -6.90 13.04
CA MET A 27 -2.24 -6.00 13.39
C MET A 27 -2.21 -4.76 12.49
N PHE A 28 -2.60 -4.92 11.22
CA PHE A 28 -2.56 -3.87 10.21
C PHE A 28 -3.93 -3.79 9.52
N LYS A 29 -4.81 -2.92 10.01
CA LYS A 29 -6.12 -2.77 9.38
C LYS A 29 -5.96 -2.23 7.94
N PRO A 30 -6.55 -2.88 6.91
CA PRO A 30 -6.38 -2.47 5.51
C PRO A 30 -6.69 -0.99 5.23
N PRO A 31 -7.78 -0.40 5.77
CA PRO A 31 -8.05 1.03 5.58
C PRO A 31 -6.95 1.93 6.17
N SER A 32 -6.37 1.55 7.31
CA SER A 32 -5.28 2.30 7.95
C SER A 32 -3.98 2.21 7.15
N VAL A 33 -3.72 1.08 6.50
CA VAL A 33 -2.57 0.94 5.59
C VAL A 33 -2.76 1.82 4.35
N LEU A 34 -3.95 1.79 3.73
CA LEU A 34 -4.28 2.67 2.61
C LEU A 34 -4.19 4.15 2.95
N ALA A 35 -4.68 4.54 4.13
CA ALA A 35 -4.57 5.93 4.58
C ALA A 35 -3.11 6.37 4.70
N ALA A 36 -2.23 5.52 5.22
CA ALA A 36 -0.80 5.81 5.30
C ALA A 36 -0.15 5.96 3.91
N ILE A 37 -0.50 5.05 2.98
CA ILE A 37 -0.05 5.13 1.57
C ILE A 37 -0.57 6.42 0.91
N GLY A 38 -1.84 6.77 1.14
CA GLY A 38 -2.46 7.99 0.62
C GLY A 38 -1.77 9.25 1.15
N SER A 39 -1.45 9.31 2.45
CA SER A 39 -0.69 10.43 3.03
C SER A 39 0.68 10.56 2.38
N ALA A 40 1.41 9.45 2.25
CA ALA A 40 2.72 9.44 1.59
C ALA A 40 2.63 9.99 0.15
N LYS A 41 1.64 9.56 -0.63
CA LYS A 41 1.41 10.07 -1.99
C LYS A 41 1.09 11.56 -2.02
N ASN A 42 0.26 12.03 -1.10
CA ASN A 42 -0.07 13.46 -0.98
C ASN A 42 1.15 14.31 -0.61
N GLU A 43 2.08 13.73 0.15
CA GLU A 43 3.36 14.32 0.52
C GLU A 43 4.44 14.10 -0.55
N LEU A 44 4.08 13.60 -1.74
CA LEU A 44 4.99 13.27 -2.85
C LEU A 44 6.10 12.29 -2.46
N THR A 45 5.85 11.47 -1.43
CA THR A 45 6.75 10.41 -0.97
C THR A 45 6.46 9.14 -1.74
N ASP A 46 7.45 8.69 -2.52
CA ASP A 46 7.35 7.44 -3.26
C ASP A 46 7.65 6.21 -2.37
N VAL A 47 7.68 5.02 -2.98
CA VAL A 47 7.90 3.76 -2.25
C VAL A 47 9.30 3.70 -1.66
N ASP A 48 10.31 4.15 -2.40
CA ASP A 48 11.71 4.10 -1.99
C ASP A 48 11.95 5.11 -0.86
N ASP A 49 11.45 6.34 -1.00
CA ASP A 49 11.50 7.37 0.04
C ASP A 49 10.80 6.90 1.32
N PHE A 50 9.60 6.32 1.21
CA PHE A 50 8.84 5.85 2.36
C PHE A 50 9.60 4.73 3.10
N ARG A 51 10.24 3.83 2.34
CA ARG A 51 11.05 2.73 2.88
C ARG A 51 12.29 3.26 3.60
N GLU A 52 13.00 4.23 3.01
CA GLU A 52 14.20 4.83 3.60
C GLU A 52 13.89 5.59 4.89
N ASN A 53 12.74 6.24 4.95
CA ASN A 53 12.30 6.99 6.13
C ASN A 53 11.63 6.10 7.22
N ALA A 54 11.45 4.80 6.98
CA ALA A 54 10.78 3.89 7.90
C ALA A 54 11.64 3.56 9.15
N ARG A 55 11.23 4.09 10.31
CA ARG A 55 11.95 3.98 11.58
C ARG A 55 11.53 2.79 12.42
N ASP A 56 10.26 2.39 12.33
CA ASP A 56 9.69 1.30 13.11
C ASP A 56 9.21 0.12 12.24
N VAL A 57 8.88 -1.00 12.91
CA VAL A 57 8.41 -2.23 12.23
C VAL A 57 7.14 -1.96 11.45
N ARG A 58 6.23 -1.13 11.98
CA ARG A 58 4.96 -0.83 11.34
C ARG A 58 5.19 -0.09 10.02
N GLN A 59 6.04 0.93 10.01
CA GLN A 59 6.41 1.69 8.82
C GLN A 59 7.10 0.80 7.79
N ARG A 60 8.03 -0.08 8.22
CA ARG A 60 8.69 -1.03 7.30
C ARG A 60 7.71 -2.00 6.66
N THR A 61 6.76 -2.53 7.43
CA THR A 61 5.68 -3.38 6.88
C THR A 61 4.79 -2.60 5.92
N ILE A 62 4.40 -1.37 6.25
CA ILE A 62 3.61 -0.53 5.35
C ILE A 62 4.38 -0.22 4.06
N ALA A 63 5.70 0.00 4.13
CA ALA A 63 6.54 0.21 2.96
C ALA A 63 6.49 -1.00 2.00
N GLN A 64 6.60 -2.23 2.53
CA GLN A 64 6.48 -3.45 1.74
C GLN A 64 5.09 -3.58 1.09
N VAL A 65 4.03 -3.25 1.84
CA VAL A 65 2.67 -3.26 1.29
C VAL A 65 2.50 -2.19 0.23
N TYR A 66 3.09 -1.00 0.42
CA TYR A 66 3.05 0.09 -0.56
C TYR A 66 3.72 -0.32 -1.88
N GLU A 67 4.90 -0.95 -1.81
CA GLU A 67 5.59 -1.48 -2.99
C GLU A 67 4.71 -2.49 -3.76
N ALA A 68 4.17 -3.48 -3.06
CA ALA A 68 3.29 -4.50 -3.66
C ALA A 68 2.01 -3.87 -4.26
N TYR A 69 1.42 -2.90 -3.55
CA TYR A 69 0.26 -2.15 -4.01
C TYR A 69 0.56 -1.39 -5.31
N GLN A 70 1.64 -0.62 -5.34
CA GLN A 70 2.04 0.17 -6.51
C GLN A 70 2.32 -0.73 -7.72
N ARG A 71 3.01 -1.85 -7.52
CA ARG A 71 3.24 -2.86 -8.58
C ARG A 71 1.93 -3.44 -9.11
N THR A 72 0.98 -3.74 -8.22
CA THR A 72 -0.33 -4.29 -8.62
C THR A 72 -1.13 -3.30 -9.45
N LEU A 73 -1.10 -2.01 -9.10
CA LEU A 73 -1.76 -0.96 -9.89
C LEU A 73 -1.15 -0.81 -11.29
N VAL A 74 0.18 -0.92 -11.41
CA VAL A 74 0.87 -0.85 -12.71
C VAL A 74 0.51 -2.07 -13.57
N THR A 75 0.60 -3.28 -13.01
CA THR A 75 0.27 -4.52 -13.75
C THR A 75 -1.21 -4.62 -14.09
N GLY A 76 -2.12 -4.18 -13.23
CA GLY A 76 -3.56 -4.19 -13.48
C GLY A 76 -4.02 -3.15 -14.50
N ASN A 77 -3.20 -2.13 -14.78
CA ASN A 77 -3.43 -1.13 -15.83
C ASN A 77 -2.79 -1.52 -17.18
N ALA A 78 -2.01 -2.60 -17.24
CA ALA A 78 -1.39 -3.14 -18.45
C ALA A 78 -2.39 -3.94 -19.30
#